data_AF-A0A7X9DZA0-F1
#
_entry.id   AF-A0A7X9DZA0-F1
#
_cell.length_a   1.000
_cell.length_b   1.000
_cell.length_c   1.000
_cell.angle_alpha   90.00
_cell.angle_beta   90.00
_cell.angle_gamma   90.00
#
_symmetry.space_group_name_H-M   'P 1'
#
loop_
_entity.id
_entity.type
_entity.pdbx_description
1 polymer ?
#
loop_
_entity_poly.entity_id
_entity_poly.type
_entity_poly.pdbx_seq_one_letter_code
_entity_poly.pdbx_strand_id
1 'polypeptide(L)'
;MTAGRILRRTDSSPRRARTLARRSLAEVTASLLRVAEDLRRSRQVESTLQSVARTAVAITGSIQATLRLLDESGQRLLISARFGPSVHRRGAAPFRPGEGFIGWVVIHRRPALTNRVRRDPRFVLRRGQAWTPTAIMAVPLMARRDCIGVLSVARRDGRPYRSLELDVLTLLGEISVPYLEIARLRRLSESDALTLLHNRRYLAERLPLEIDRAQRSRRPLSALFLDLDRFKRINDRFGHPVGDQVLQDLAERLRQGCRSEDVLARVGGEEFVILLPDTNLAQARRVAQRLRLSVKGTPFITTAGPLDVTVSLGVARLRPRETGDAFLRRADQALYLAKRRGRDRVEVSGRH
;
A
#
# COMPACT_ATOMS: atom_id res chain seq x y z
N MET A 1 -20.43 -56.54 -7.26
CA MET A 1 -21.76 -56.09 -7.74
C MET A 1 -22.68 -56.17 -6.53
N THR A 2 -23.31 -55.13 -5.96
CA THR A 2 -23.95 -53.95 -6.55
C THR A 2 -24.14 -52.89 -5.44
N ALA A 3 -24.39 -51.66 -5.87
CA ALA A 3 -24.51 -50.41 -5.11
C ALA A 3 -25.63 -50.34 -4.04
N GLY A 4 -25.44 -49.43 -3.06
CA GLY A 4 -26.45 -49.12 -2.02
C GLY A 4 -26.23 -47.79 -1.28
N ARG A 5 -26.03 -46.71 -2.04
CA ARG A 5 -26.40 -45.29 -1.79
C ARG A 5 -26.63 -44.83 -0.32
N ILE A 6 -25.61 -44.22 0.31
CA ILE A 6 -25.76 -43.41 1.53
C ILE A 6 -26.12 -41.96 1.15
N LEU A 7 -27.34 -41.54 1.48
CA LEU A 7 -27.80 -40.15 1.46
C LEU A 7 -27.07 -39.34 2.54
N ARG A 8 -25.98 -38.65 2.18
CA ARG A 8 -25.49 -37.52 2.99
C ARG A 8 -26.32 -36.29 2.69
N ARG A 9 -27.25 -35.98 3.59
CA ARG A 9 -27.92 -34.67 3.68
C ARG A 9 -26.85 -33.58 3.79
N THR A 10 -26.69 -32.79 2.74
CA THR A 10 -26.02 -31.50 2.80
C THR A 10 -26.92 -30.56 3.58
N ASP A 11 -26.52 -30.21 4.80
CA ASP A 11 -27.11 -29.11 5.56
C ASP A 11 -26.75 -27.78 4.87
N SER A 12 -27.49 -27.46 3.82
CA SER A 12 -27.48 -26.15 3.17
C SER A 12 -28.60 -25.31 3.78
N SER A 13 -28.42 -24.94 5.05
CA SER A 13 -29.31 -24.03 5.77
C SER A 13 -29.49 -22.69 5.00
N PRO A 14 -30.73 -22.32 4.57
CA PRO A 14 -31.00 -21.10 3.76
C PRO A 14 -30.83 -19.77 4.50
N ARG A 15 -30.35 -19.77 5.75
CA ARG A 15 -30.39 -18.62 6.67
C ARG A 15 -29.41 -17.48 6.35
N ARG A 16 -28.37 -17.71 5.53
CA ARG A 16 -27.43 -16.64 5.13
C ARG A 16 -27.87 -15.83 3.91
N ALA A 17 -28.93 -16.25 3.21
CA ALA A 17 -29.36 -15.64 1.95
C ALA A 17 -30.37 -14.48 2.12
N ARG A 18 -30.86 -14.20 3.34
CA ARG A 18 -32.00 -13.29 3.61
C ARG A 18 -31.65 -11.87 4.11
N THR A 19 -30.39 -11.47 4.20
CA THR A 19 -29.99 -10.31 5.05
C THR A 19 -29.95 -8.93 4.37
N LEU A 20 -30.38 -8.77 3.11
CA LEU A 20 -30.34 -7.45 2.41
C LEU A 20 -31.70 -6.85 2.06
N ALA A 21 -32.78 -7.63 2.09
CA ALA A 21 -34.12 -7.12 1.72
C ALA A 21 -34.80 -6.28 2.81
N ARG A 22 -34.15 -6.08 3.97
CA ARG A 22 -34.74 -5.46 5.17
C ARG A 22 -33.76 -4.62 5.99
N ARG A 23 -32.69 -4.07 5.40
CA ARG A 23 -31.93 -3.05 6.14
C ARG A 23 -32.77 -1.79 6.22
N SER A 24 -33.12 -1.41 7.44
CA SER A 24 -33.83 -0.16 7.66
C SER A 24 -32.94 1.02 7.25
N LEU A 25 -33.56 2.13 6.84
CA LEU A 25 -32.84 3.38 6.59
C LEU A 25 -31.91 3.73 7.77
N ALA A 26 -32.35 3.44 9.01
CA ALA A 26 -31.56 3.63 10.22
C ALA A 26 -30.23 2.83 10.23
N GLU A 27 -30.21 1.59 9.75
CA GLU A 27 -28.98 0.78 9.69
C GLU A 27 -27.97 1.32 8.67
N VAL A 28 -28.47 1.81 7.53
CA VAL A 28 -27.64 2.45 6.51
C VAL A 28 -27.08 3.76 7.03
N THR A 29 -27.92 4.62 7.61
CA THR A 29 -27.52 5.88 8.22
C THR A 29 -26.49 5.68 9.33
N ALA A 30 -26.71 4.71 10.23
CA ALA A 30 -25.76 4.38 11.29
C ALA A 30 -24.41 3.90 10.71
N SER A 31 -24.42 3.17 9.60
CA SER A 31 -23.19 2.71 8.94
C SER A 31 -22.42 3.86 8.28
N LEU A 32 -23.12 4.81 7.67
CA LEU A 32 -22.51 6.02 7.10
C LEU A 32 -21.92 6.93 8.19
N LEU A 33 -22.65 7.15 9.29
CA LEU A 33 -22.17 7.94 10.43
C LEU A 33 -20.93 7.33 11.09
N ARG A 34 -20.92 6.00 11.27
CA ARG A 34 -19.74 5.29 11.78
C ARG A 34 -18.51 5.51 10.90
N VAL A 35 -18.68 5.43 9.57
CA VAL A 35 -17.56 5.72 8.66
C VAL A 35 -17.10 7.15 8.77
N ALA A 36 -18.01 8.13 8.79
CA ALA A 36 -17.61 9.53 8.93
C ALA A 36 -16.76 9.75 10.21
N GLU A 37 -17.15 9.13 11.33
CA GLU A 37 -16.38 9.21 12.58
C GLU A 37 -15.04 8.46 12.51
N ASP A 38 -15.02 7.26 11.91
CA ASP A 38 -13.77 6.50 11.69
C ASP A 38 -12.81 7.27 10.79
N LEU A 39 -13.30 7.88 9.72
CA LEU A 39 -12.53 8.73 8.81
C LEU A 39 -11.97 9.96 9.52
N ARG A 40 -12.74 10.55 10.44
CA ARG A 40 -12.33 11.70 11.25
C ARG A 40 -11.24 11.34 12.27
N ARG A 41 -11.32 10.16 12.88
CA ARG A 41 -10.35 9.70 13.90
C ARG A 41 -9.08 9.11 13.30
N SER A 42 -9.16 8.60 12.08
CA SER A 42 -8.04 7.89 11.46
C SER A 42 -6.90 8.85 11.13
N ARG A 43 -5.77 8.70 11.84
CA ARG A 43 -4.53 9.44 11.53
C ARG A 43 -3.78 8.86 10.33
N GLN A 44 -4.07 7.61 9.96
CA GLN A 44 -3.35 6.88 8.91
C GLN A 44 -4.18 6.75 7.64
N VAL A 45 -3.59 7.16 6.52
CA VAL A 45 -4.20 7.10 5.19
C VAL A 45 -4.69 5.70 4.83
N GLU A 46 -3.88 4.67 5.03
CA GLU A 46 -4.22 3.30 4.64
C GLU A 46 -5.48 2.79 5.35
N SER A 47 -5.57 3.04 6.66
CA SER A 47 -6.70 2.62 7.48
C SER A 47 -8.00 3.29 7.03
N THR A 48 -7.94 4.58 6.72
CA THR A 48 -9.05 5.37 6.15
C THR A 48 -9.56 4.75 4.85
N LEU A 49 -8.65 4.52 3.88
CA LEU A 49 -8.98 3.94 2.58
C LEU A 49 -9.60 2.54 2.70
N GLN A 50 -9.04 1.73 3.61
CA GLN A 50 -9.51 0.36 3.85
C GLN A 50 -10.87 0.33 4.55
N SER A 51 -11.16 1.28 5.44
CA SER A 51 -12.47 1.43 6.08
C SER A 51 -13.57 1.73 5.06
N VAL A 52 -13.33 2.67 4.13
CA VAL A 52 -14.28 2.98 3.04
C VAL A 52 -14.60 1.73 2.22
N ALA A 53 -13.57 0.98 1.78
CA ALA A 53 -13.78 -0.22 0.98
C ALA A 53 -14.56 -1.30 1.76
N ARG A 54 -14.25 -1.51 3.04
CA ARG A 54 -14.98 -2.46 3.90
C ARG A 54 -16.45 -2.07 4.04
N THR A 55 -16.73 -0.80 4.31
CA THR A 55 -18.10 -0.32 4.48
C THR A 55 -18.87 -0.38 3.18
N ALA A 56 -18.26 -0.06 2.04
CA ALA A 56 -18.90 -0.20 0.73
C ALA A 56 -19.42 -1.63 0.52
N VAL A 57 -18.62 -2.65 0.85
CA VAL A 57 -19.07 -4.06 0.82
C VAL A 57 -20.21 -4.30 1.79
N ALA A 58 -20.06 -3.82 3.03
CA ALA A 58 -21.06 -4.05 4.07
C ALA A 58 -22.43 -3.44 3.69
N ILE A 59 -22.50 -2.16 3.30
CA ILE A 59 -23.76 -1.44 3.05
C ILE A 59 -24.43 -1.86 1.75
N THR A 60 -23.65 -2.19 0.72
CA THR A 60 -24.18 -2.65 -0.57
C THR A 60 -24.38 -4.16 -0.62
N GLY A 61 -24.00 -4.93 0.41
CA GLY A 61 -24.09 -6.39 0.36
C GLY A 61 -23.30 -7.01 -0.80
N SER A 62 -22.21 -6.37 -1.19
CA SER A 62 -21.35 -6.85 -2.27
C SER A 62 -20.42 -7.93 -1.75
N ILE A 63 -19.67 -8.59 -2.64
CA ILE A 63 -18.60 -9.49 -2.20
C ILE A 63 -17.24 -8.80 -2.21
N GLN A 64 -17.10 -7.73 -3.00
CA GLN A 64 -15.84 -7.01 -3.16
C GLN A 64 -16.10 -5.51 -3.31
N ALA A 65 -15.19 -4.72 -2.77
CA ALA A 65 -15.03 -3.30 -3.09
C ALA A 65 -13.58 -2.99 -3.45
N THR A 66 -13.41 -2.02 -4.32
CA THR A 66 -12.12 -1.45 -4.67
C THR A 66 -12.22 0.06 -4.78
N LEU A 67 -11.31 0.72 -4.07
CA LEU A 67 -11.09 2.15 -4.14
C LEU A 67 -9.84 2.39 -4.99
N ARG A 68 -9.98 3.14 -6.07
CA ARG A 68 -8.85 3.52 -6.93
C ARG A 68 -8.71 5.02 -7.01
N LEU A 69 -7.52 5.54 -6.77
CA LEU A 69 -7.21 6.96 -6.93
C LEU A 69 -6.37 7.17 -8.18
N LEU A 70 -6.52 8.33 -8.82
CA LEU A 70 -5.64 8.74 -9.90
C LEU A 70 -4.24 9.04 -9.36
N ASP A 71 -3.24 8.59 -10.12
CA ASP A 71 -1.85 9.02 -9.94
C ASP A 71 -1.69 10.53 -10.23
N GLU A 72 -0.50 11.07 -9.99
CA GLU A 72 -0.22 12.50 -10.18
C GLU A 72 -0.46 12.96 -11.61
N SER A 73 -0.11 12.11 -12.58
CA SER A 73 -0.31 12.40 -14.00
C SER A 73 -1.77 12.43 -14.44
N GLY A 74 -2.68 11.92 -13.61
CA GLY A 74 -4.09 11.74 -13.96
C GLY A 74 -4.33 10.63 -15.00
N GLN A 75 -3.31 9.86 -15.38
CA GLN A 75 -3.40 8.86 -16.45
C GLN A 75 -3.66 7.45 -15.95
N ARG A 76 -3.39 7.15 -14.66
CA ARG A 76 -3.49 5.79 -14.12
C ARG A 76 -4.30 5.75 -12.83
N LEU A 77 -5.23 4.78 -12.76
CA LEU A 77 -6.02 4.45 -11.59
C LEU A 77 -5.32 3.37 -10.76
N LEU A 78 -4.67 3.79 -9.68
CA LEU A 78 -3.95 2.92 -8.76
C LEU A 78 -4.90 2.35 -7.72
N ILE A 79 -4.70 1.09 -7.34
CA ILE A 79 -5.50 0.46 -6.27
C ILE A 79 -5.05 1.03 -4.94
N SER A 80 -5.90 1.84 -4.33
CA SER A 80 -5.61 2.51 -3.05
C SER A 80 -6.14 1.74 -1.86
N ALA A 81 -7.24 1.00 -2.02
CA ALA A 81 -7.73 0.03 -1.05
C ALA A 81 -8.62 -1.04 -1.69
N ARG A 82 -8.77 -2.17 -0.99
CA ARG A 82 -9.59 -3.30 -1.45
C ARG A 82 -10.12 -4.09 -0.28
N PHE A 83 -11.38 -4.49 -0.38
CA PHE A 83 -11.98 -5.47 0.54
C PHE A 83 -12.63 -6.62 -0.26
N GLY A 84 -12.47 -7.86 0.19
CA GLY A 84 -13.01 -9.06 -0.47
C GLY A 84 -12.10 -9.71 -1.54
N PRO A 85 -12.54 -10.83 -2.15
CA PRO A 85 -11.77 -11.59 -3.14
C PRO A 85 -11.51 -10.76 -4.38
N SER A 86 -10.27 -10.74 -4.86
CA SER A 86 -9.91 -9.85 -5.95
C SER A 86 -10.44 -10.31 -7.32
N VAL A 87 -11.05 -9.39 -8.07
CA VAL A 87 -11.36 -9.57 -9.50
C VAL A 87 -10.08 -9.67 -10.36
N HIS A 88 -8.94 -9.11 -9.94
CA HIS A 88 -7.70 -9.12 -10.73
C HIS A 88 -6.55 -9.76 -9.94
N ARG A 89 -5.70 -10.55 -10.61
CA ARG A 89 -4.48 -11.10 -9.98
C ARG A 89 -3.54 -9.96 -9.51
N ARG A 90 -2.67 -10.26 -8.53
CA ARG A 90 -1.57 -9.34 -8.16
C ARG A 90 -0.72 -9.03 -9.41
N GLY A 91 -0.33 -7.77 -9.57
CA GLY A 91 0.48 -7.32 -10.71
C GLY A 91 -0.31 -6.95 -11.98
N ALA A 92 -1.64 -6.97 -11.97
CA ALA A 92 -2.43 -6.46 -13.11
C ALA A 92 -2.17 -4.96 -13.33
N ALA A 93 -1.97 -4.56 -14.58
CA ALA A 93 -1.73 -3.16 -14.94
C ALA A 93 -2.86 -2.24 -14.41
N PRO A 94 -2.55 -0.99 -14.01
CA PRO A 94 -3.56 -0.01 -13.66
C PRO A 94 -4.59 0.20 -14.78
N PHE A 95 -5.81 0.63 -14.42
CA PHE A 95 -6.77 1.11 -15.41
C PHE A 95 -6.40 2.53 -15.83
N ARG A 96 -6.73 2.92 -17.05
CA ARG A 96 -6.68 4.32 -17.49
C ARG A 96 -8.09 4.96 -17.44
N PRO A 97 -8.20 6.29 -17.29
CA PRO A 97 -9.45 6.98 -17.60
C PRO A 97 -9.97 6.56 -18.99
N GLY A 98 -11.27 6.27 -19.08
CA GLY A 98 -11.92 5.77 -20.30
C GLY A 98 -11.77 4.27 -20.55
N GLU A 99 -10.87 3.57 -19.87
CA GLU A 99 -10.68 2.13 -20.02
C GLU A 99 -11.72 1.34 -19.22
N GLY A 100 -12.59 0.63 -19.93
CA GLY A 100 -13.59 -0.25 -19.33
C GLY A 100 -14.60 0.47 -18.43
N PHE A 101 -15.34 -0.31 -17.65
CA PHE A 101 -16.50 0.21 -16.89
C PHE A 101 -16.08 1.25 -15.85
N ILE A 102 -14.95 0.98 -15.19
CA ILE A 102 -14.41 1.84 -14.13
C ILE A 102 -13.79 3.11 -14.73
N GLY A 103 -13.04 3.00 -15.83
CA GLY A 103 -12.47 4.16 -16.52
C GLY A 103 -13.55 5.05 -17.15
N TRP A 104 -14.63 4.46 -17.65
CA TRP A 104 -15.79 5.19 -18.17
C TRP A 104 -16.40 6.11 -17.11
N VAL A 105 -16.63 5.61 -15.89
CA VAL A 105 -17.16 6.40 -14.76
C VAL A 105 -16.28 7.60 -14.43
N VAL A 106 -14.95 7.45 -14.52
CA VAL A 106 -14.00 8.54 -14.24
C VAL A 106 -14.10 9.66 -15.28
N ILE A 107 -14.15 9.33 -16.58
CA ILE A 107 -14.27 10.35 -17.64
C ILE A 107 -15.64 11.04 -17.61
N HIS A 108 -16.70 10.26 -17.44
CA HIS A 108 -18.07 10.79 -17.53
C HIS A 108 -18.54 11.44 -16.21
N ARG A 109 -17.79 11.24 -15.12
CA ARG A 109 -18.06 11.84 -13.79
C ARG A 109 -19.48 11.55 -13.30
N ARG A 110 -19.98 10.35 -13.60
CA ARG A 110 -21.33 9.91 -13.24
C ARG A 110 -21.31 8.50 -12.68
N PRO A 111 -22.10 8.22 -11.62
CA PRO A 111 -22.33 6.86 -11.15
C PRO A 111 -22.80 5.94 -12.28
N ALA A 112 -22.36 4.69 -12.26
CA ALA A 112 -22.81 3.67 -13.20
C ALA A 112 -23.06 2.34 -12.49
N LEU A 113 -24.07 1.63 -12.98
CA LEU A 113 -24.48 0.31 -12.53
C LEU A 113 -24.74 -0.57 -13.76
N THR A 114 -24.35 -1.84 -13.67
CA THR A 114 -24.81 -2.85 -14.62
C THR A 114 -25.03 -4.19 -13.93
N ASN A 115 -26.18 -4.79 -14.21
CA ASN A 115 -26.57 -6.12 -13.74
C ASN A 115 -26.30 -7.22 -14.77
N ARG A 116 -25.74 -6.85 -15.93
CA ARG A 116 -25.45 -7.76 -17.04
C ARG A 116 -24.06 -7.48 -17.58
N VAL A 117 -23.05 -7.67 -16.72
CA VAL A 117 -21.64 -7.35 -16.99
C VAL A 117 -21.14 -7.88 -18.34
N ARG A 118 -21.46 -9.13 -18.69
CA ARG A 118 -21.04 -9.75 -19.96
C ARG A 118 -21.66 -9.15 -21.22
N ARG A 119 -22.77 -8.40 -21.07
CA ARG A 119 -23.49 -7.75 -22.17
C ARG A 119 -23.31 -6.23 -22.16
N ASP A 120 -22.61 -5.69 -21.17
CA ASP A 120 -22.39 -4.25 -21.07
C ASP A 120 -21.18 -3.85 -21.93
N PRO A 121 -21.36 -3.01 -22.96
CA PRO A 121 -20.27 -2.65 -23.87
C PRO A 121 -19.15 -1.85 -23.16
N ARG A 122 -19.44 -1.25 -22.01
CA ARG A 122 -18.42 -0.57 -21.20
C ARG A 122 -17.54 -1.55 -20.46
N PHE A 123 -17.95 -2.81 -20.27
CA PHE A 123 -17.16 -3.78 -19.53
C PHE A 123 -16.12 -4.45 -20.42
N VAL A 124 -14.84 -4.21 -20.13
CA VAL A 124 -13.72 -4.82 -20.84
C VAL A 124 -13.10 -5.93 -19.99
N LEU A 125 -13.09 -7.16 -20.53
CA LEU A 125 -12.42 -8.29 -19.89
C LEU A 125 -10.90 -8.12 -20.05
N ARG A 126 -10.15 -8.16 -18.94
CA ARG A 126 -8.68 -7.97 -18.96
C ARG A 126 -7.94 -9.29 -18.76
N ARG A 127 -6.76 -9.42 -19.39
CA ARG A 127 -5.82 -10.52 -19.12
C ARG A 127 -5.45 -10.53 -17.63
N GLY A 128 -5.54 -11.69 -16.99
CA GLY A 128 -5.28 -11.83 -15.54
C GLY A 128 -6.48 -11.53 -14.63
N GLN A 129 -7.69 -11.41 -15.18
CA GLN A 129 -8.93 -11.36 -14.39
C GLN A 129 -9.20 -12.73 -13.74
N ALA A 130 -9.30 -12.76 -12.40
CA ALA A 130 -9.49 -13.98 -11.62
C ALA A 130 -10.94 -14.48 -11.63
N TRP A 131 -11.91 -13.57 -11.73
CA TRP A 131 -13.33 -13.89 -11.92
C TRP A 131 -14.10 -12.75 -12.59
N THR A 132 -15.21 -13.07 -13.25
CA THR A 132 -16.08 -12.09 -13.90
C THR A 132 -17.28 -11.78 -13.01
N PRO A 133 -17.51 -10.51 -12.63
CA PRO A 133 -18.71 -10.14 -11.91
C PRO A 133 -19.99 -10.41 -12.69
N THR A 134 -21.07 -10.74 -11.99
CA THR A 134 -22.42 -10.79 -12.56
C THR A 134 -23.04 -9.39 -12.59
N ALA A 135 -22.73 -8.59 -11.57
CA ALA A 135 -23.14 -7.19 -11.45
C ALA A 135 -22.00 -6.34 -10.88
N ILE A 136 -21.93 -5.08 -11.29
CA ILE A 136 -20.93 -4.10 -10.84
C ILE A 136 -21.57 -2.71 -10.72
N MET A 137 -21.16 -1.96 -9.70
CA MET A 137 -21.43 -0.53 -9.57
C MET A 137 -20.13 0.22 -9.36
N ALA A 138 -20.07 1.45 -9.85
CA ALA A 138 -18.96 2.34 -9.62
C ALA A 138 -19.46 3.78 -9.51
N VAL A 139 -18.88 4.53 -8.57
CA VAL A 139 -19.17 5.93 -8.32
C VAL A 139 -17.87 6.74 -8.42
N PRO A 140 -17.88 7.90 -9.09
CA PRO A 140 -16.73 8.77 -9.16
C PRO A 140 -16.50 9.43 -7.81
N LEU A 141 -15.24 9.73 -7.49
CA LEU A 141 -14.85 10.44 -6.27
C LEU A 141 -14.52 11.88 -6.67
N MET A 142 -15.46 12.79 -6.42
CA MET A 142 -15.41 14.16 -6.94
C MET A 142 -14.91 15.15 -5.88
N ALA A 143 -13.66 15.60 -5.98
CA ALA A 143 -13.13 16.70 -5.19
C ALA A 143 -13.43 18.01 -5.91
N ARG A 144 -14.47 18.74 -5.45
CA ARG A 144 -15.01 19.93 -6.13
C ARG A 144 -15.38 19.62 -7.59
N ARG A 145 -14.56 20.04 -8.55
CA ARG A 145 -14.77 19.85 -10.00
C ARG A 145 -13.92 18.72 -10.58
N ASP A 146 -13.00 18.13 -9.80
CA ASP A 146 -12.07 17.12 -10.29
C ASP A 146 -12.43 15.73 -9.79
N CYS A 147 -12.32 14.74 -10.68
CA CYS A 147 -12.48 13.34 -10.31
C CYS A 147 -11.13 12.82 -9.82
N ILE A 148 -10.99 12.59 -8.51
CA ILE A 148 -9.73 12.12 -7.90
C ILE A 148 -9.60 10.58 -7.94
N GLY A 149 -10.67 9.88 -8.34
CA GLY A 149 -10.70 8.43 -8.37
C GLY A 149 -12.10 7.85 -8.51
N VAL A 150 -12.23 6.58 -8.15
CA VAL A 150 -13.46 5.80 -8.29
C VAL A 150 -13.57 4.75 -7.20
N LEU A 151 -14.74 4.67 -6.57
CA LEU A 151 -15.12 3.60 -5.66
C LEU A 151 -16.03 2.64 -6.42
N SER A 152 -15.71 1.35 -6.39
CA SER A 152 -16.45 0.33 -7.14
C SER A 152 -16.70 -0.91 -6.29
N VAL A 153 -17.85 -1.54 -6.50
CA VAL A 153 -18.25 -2.78 -5.83
C VAL A 153 -18.76 -3.80 -6.84
N ALA A 154 -18.56 -5.08 -6.54
CA ALA A 154 -18.90 -6.17 -7.44
C ALA A 154 -19.56 -7.35 -6.71
N ARG A 155 -20.44 -8.04 -7.44
CA ARG A 155 -21.10 -9.29 -7.05
C ARG A 155 -20.82 -10.40 -8.06
N ARG A 156 -20.90 -11.66 -7.59
CA ARG A 156 -20.83 -12.86 -8.45
C ARG A 156 -21.95 -13.87 -8.19
N ASP A 157 -22.88 -13.52 -7.30
CA ASP A 157 -23.97 -14.39 -6.84
C ASP A 157 -25.22 -14.28 -7.71
N GLY A 158 -25.15 -13.55 -8.83
CA GLY A 158 -26.26 -13.33 -9.75
C GLY A 158 -27.31 -12.33 -9.28
N ARG A 159 -27.20 -11.77 -8.07
CA ARG A 159 -28.19 -10.82 -7.55
C ARG A 159 -28.01 -9.44 -8.20
N PRO A 160 -29.09 -8.85 -8.76
CA PRO A 160 -29.00 -7.51 -9.32
C PRO A 160 -28.83 -6.46 -8.20
N TYR A 161 -28.11 -5.39 -8.51
CA TYR A 161 -28.17 -4.15 -7.76
C TYR A 161 -29.41 -3.34 -8.15
N ARG A 162 -29.93 -2.58 -7.20
CA ARG A 162 -31.05 -1.63 -7.29
C ARG A 162 -30.53 -0.20 -7.20
N SER A 163 -31.39 0.77 -7.55
CA SER A 163 -31.07 2.21 -7.46
C SER A 163 -30.60 2.62 -6.06
N LEU A 164 -31.30 2.19 -5.01
CA LEU A 164 -30.94 2.52 -3.62
C LEU A 164 -29.50 2.09 -3.26
N GLU A 165 -29.03 0.96 -3.77
CA GLU A 165 -27.66 0.50 -3.50
C GLU A 165 -26.61 1.37 -4.21
N LEU A 166 -26.95 1.93 -5.37
CA LEU A 166 -26.13 2.91 -6.08
C LEU A 166 -26.14 4.27 -5.35
N ASP A 167 -27.30 4.71 -4.86
CA ASP A 167 -27.46 5.97 -4.13
C ASP A 167 -26.64 5.94 -2.83
N VAL A 168 -26.75 4.86 -2.06
CA VAL A 168 -25.99 4.65 -0.82
C VAL A 168 -24.48 4.57 -1.07
N LEU A 169 -24.06 3.94 -2.18
CA LEU A 169 -22.65 3.92 -2.57
C LEU A 169 -22.15 5.31 -2.97
N THR A 170 -23.00 6.09 -3.65
CA THR A 170 -22.70 7.47 -4.06
C THR A 170 -22.50 8.36 -2.83
N LEU A 171 -23.42 8.31 -1.86
CA LEU A 171 -23.30 9.01 -0.59
C LEU A 171 -22.02 8.63 0.18
N LEU A 172 -21.71 7.33 0.26
CA LEU A 172 -20.45 6.89 0.88
C LEU A 172 -19.24 7.49 0.16
N GLY A 173 -19.25 7.51 -1.18
CA GLY A 173 -18.22 8.14 -1.99
C GLY A 173 -18.04 9.60 -1.63
N GLU A 174 -19.12 10.38 -1.66
CA GLU A 174 -19.14 11.82 -1.37
C GLU A 174 -18.63 12.15 0.03
N ILE A 175 -19.15 11.48 1.07
CA ILE A 175 -18.72 11.68 2.47
C ILE A 175 -17.24 11.32 2.64
N SER A 176 -16.72 10.38 1.86
CA SER A 176 -15.33 9.97 1.93
C SER A 176 -14.38 10.95 1.25
N VAL A 177 -14.79 11.66 0.20
CA VAL A 177 -13.90 12.48 -0.65
C VAL A 177 -12.98 13.42 0.15
N PRO A 178 -13.45 14.24 1.10
CA PRO A 178 -12.57 15.17 1.82
C PRO A 178 -11.42 14.44 2.53
N TYR A 179 -11.71 13.30 3.14
CA TYR A 179 -10.73 12.47 3.82
C TYR A 179 -9.79 11.76 2.84
N LEU A 180 -10.31 11.35 1.68
CA LEU A 180 -9.53 10.75 0.61
C LEU A 180 -8.58 11.75 -0.04
N GLU A 181 -8.97 13.01 -0.15
CA GLU A 181 -8.15 14.10 -0.67
C GLU A 181 -7.00 14.42 0.29
N ILE A 182 -7.30 14.57 1.59
CA ILE A 182 -6.28 14.70 2.64
C ILE A 182 -5.32 13.49 2.60
N ALA A 183 -5.88 12.28 2.50
CA ALA A 183 -5.10 11.07 2.39
C ALA A 183 -4.21 11.02 1.14
N ARG A 184 -4.72 11.46 -0.01
CA ARG A 184 -3.97 11.54 -1.26
C ARG A 184 -2.83 12.53 -1.13
N LEU A 185 -3.10 13.75 -0.64
CA LEU A 185 -2.08 14.77 -0.38
C LEU A 185 -1.03 14.27 0.61
N ARG A 186 -1.44 13.54 1.66
CA ARG A 186 -0.53 12.88 2.59
C ARG A 186 0.32 11.80 1.94
N ARG A 187 -0.25 10.89 1.15
CA ARG A 187 0.52 9.85 0.43
C ARG A 187 1.55 10.44 -0.53
N LEU A 188 1.18 11.48 -1.29
CA LEU A 188 2.08 12.25 -2.15
C LEU A 188 3.20 12.92 -1.33
N SER A 189 2.88 13.30 -0.11
CA SER A 189 3.79 13.90 0.85
C SER A 189 4.60 12.89 1.67
N GLU A 190 4.28 11.59 1.62
CA GLU A 190 4.83 10.51 2.46
C GLU A 190 5.69 9.49 1.69
N SER A 191 5.67 9.52 0.36
CA SER A 191 6.48 8.65 -0.50
C SER A 191 7.55 9.43 -1.24
N ASP A 192 8.67 8.79 -1.55
CA ASP A 192 9.71 9.31 -2.43
C ASP A 192 9.33 9.02 -3.88
N ALA A 193 9.25 10.06 -4.72
CA ALA A 193 8.74 9.94 -6.09
C ALA A 193 9.59 9.03 -6.98
N LEU A 194 10.90 8.95 -6.72
CA LEU A 194 11.82 8.15 -7.53
C LEU A 194 11.79 6.67 -7.14
N THR A 195 11.90 6.36 -5.85
CA THR A 195 12.06 4.99 -5.33
C THR A 195 10.75 4.33 -4.90
N LEU A 196 9.68 5.12 -4.76
CA LEU A 196 8.38 4.72 -4.21
C LEU A 196 8.46 4.12 -2.79
N LEU A 197 9.57 4.35 -2.09
CA LEU A 197 9.69 4.06 -0.67
C LEU A 197 9.04 5.18 0.14
N HIS A 198 8.90 4.97 1.44
CA HIS A 198 8.55 6.06 2.33
C HIS A 198 9.61 7.16 2.28
N ASN A 199 9.22 8.42 2.44
CA ASN A 199 10.18 9.52 2.49
C ASN A 199 10.52 9.92 3.93
N ARG A 200 11.39 10.92 4.07
CA ARG A 200 11.81 11.47 5.37
C ARG A 200 10.64 11.90 6.26
N ARG A 201 9.58 12.48 5.67
CA ARG A 201 8.41 12.95 6.42
C ARG A 201 7.65 11.77 7.02
N TYR A 202 7.39 10.73 6.24
CA TYR A 202 6.76 9.52 6.75
C TYR A 202 7.57 8.89 7.89
N LEU A 203 8.90 8.81 7.75
CA LEU A 203 9.76 8.29 8.82
C LEU A 203 9.63 9.12 10.10
N ALA A 204 9.63 10.45 9.99
CA ALA A 204 9.51 11.35 11.14
C ALA A 204 8.18 11.17 11.89
N GLU A 205 7.09 10.90 11.18
CA GLU A 205 5.78 10.60 11.78
C GLU A 205 5.69 9.18 12.34
N ARG A 206 6.35 8.22 11.68
CA ARG A 206 6.26 6.80 12.04
C ARG A 206 7.16 6.41 13.21
N LEU A 207 8.33 7.03 13.32
CA LEU A 207 9.34 6.70 14.32
C LEU A 207 8.82 6.81 15.78
N PRO A 208 8.15 7.91 16.20
CA PRO A 208 7.59 7.99 17.55
C PRO A 208 6.61 6.86 17.85
N LEU A 209 5.75 6.50 16.88
CA LEU A 209 4.76 5.44 17.04
C LEU A 209 5.40 4.06 17.24
N GLU A 210 6.49 3.76 16.53
CA GLU A 210 7.22 2.49 16.70
C GLU A 210 8.01 2.45 18.00
N ILE A 211 8.56 3.58 18.46
CA ILE A 211 9.19 3.70 19.78
C ILE A 211 8.17 3.43 20.88
N ASP A 212 7.02 4.09 20.85
CA ASP A 212 5.94 3.91 21.82
C ASP A 212 5.43 2.46 21.83
N ARG A 213 5.33 1.83 20.66
CA ARG A 213 4.94 0.43 20.52
C ARG A 213 5.99 -0.50 21.15
N ALA A 214 7.27 -0.30 20.85
CA ALA A 214 8.36 -1.10 21.38
C ALA A 214 8.46 -0.99 22.91
N GLN A 215 8.34 0.23 23.45
CA GLN A 215 8.37 0.48 24.88
C GLN A 215 7.17 -0.15 25.61
N ARG A 216 5.95 0.03 25.11
CA ARG A 216 4.73 -0.56 25.71
C ARG A 216 4.74 -2.09 25.69
N SER A 217 5.17 -2.68 24.58
CA SER A 217 5.22 -4.14 24.41
C SER A 217 6.48 -4.79 24.99
N ARG A 218 7.43 -3.98 25.48
CA ARG A 218 8.77 -4.43 25.93
C ARG A 218 9.49 -5.27 24.88
N ARG A 219 9.28 -4.97 23.59
CA ARG A 219 9.93 -5.64 22.47
C ARG A 219 11.06 -4.78 21.90
N PRO A 220 12.13 -5.40 21.34
CA PRO A 220 13.25 -4.63 20.82
C PRO A 220 12.87 -3.93 19.50
N LEU A 221 13.35 -2.70 19.33
CA LEU A 221 13.32 -1.98 18.07
C LEU A 221 14.76 -1.70 17.66
N SER A 222 15.11 -1.97 16.40
CA SER A 222 16.41 -1.61 15.83
C SER A 222 16.24 -0.77 14.57
N ALA A 223 17.25 0.02 14.25
CA ALA A 223 17.30 0.85 13.05
C ALA A 223 18.58 0.55 12.27
N LEU A 224 18.45 0.51 10.95
CA LEU A 224 19.56 0.51 10.00
C LEU A 224 19.60 1.87 9.31
N PHE A 225 20.78 2.47 9.24
CA PHE A 225 21.07 3.61 8.38
C PHE A 225 21.96 3.12 7.25
N LEU A 226 21.58 3.34 6.01
CA LEU A 226 22.25 2.84 4.81
C LEU A 226 22.59 3.99 3.88
N ASP A 227 23.72 3.86 3.19
CA ASP A 227 24.15 4.79 2.15
C ASP A 227 24.88 4.07 1.02
N LEU A 228 24.66 4.55 -0.21
CA LEU A 228 25.34 4.05 -1.40
C LEU A 228 26.80 4.52 -1.44
N ASP A 229 27.72 3.57 -1.50
CA ASP A 229 29.14 3.89 -1.51
C ASP A 229 29.54 4.59 -2.81
N ARG A 230 30.05 5.81 -2.67
CA ARG A 230 30.60 6.61 -3.79
C ARG A 230 29.55 6.95 -4.84
N PHE A 231 28.28 7.10 -4.46
CA PHE A 231 27.19 7.42 -5.40
C PHE A 231 27.45 8.70 -6.21
N LYS A 232 28.02 9.74 -5.59
CA LYS A 232 28.47 10.94 -6.32
C LYS A 232 29.36 10.62 -7.54
N ARG A 233 30.30 9.65 -7.44
CA ARG A 233 31.15 9.26 -8.57
C ARG A 233 30.38 8.58 -9.70
N ILE A 234 29.26 7.90 -9.38
CA ILE A 234 28.38 7.31 -10.38
C ILE A 234 27.68 8.44 -11.15
N ASN A 235 27.12 9.42 -10.43
CA ASN A 235 26.49 10.59 -11.05
C ASN A 235 27.48 11.41 -11.88
N ASP A 236 28.67 11.68 -11.35
CA ASP A 236 29.69 12.48 -12.03
C ASP A 236 30.19 11.79 -13.31
N ARG A 237 30.23 10.45 -13.34
CA ARG A 237 30.74 9.67 -14.48
C ARG A 237 29.68 9.34 -15.53
N PHE A 238 28.46 9.03 -15.11
CA PHE A 238 27.41 8.48 -15.98
C PHE A 238 26.16 9.36 -16.07
N GLY A 239 26.12 10.46 -15.33
CA GLY A 239 24.99 11.38 -15.24
C GLY A 239 23.92 10.94 -14.24
N HIS A 240 23.11 11.90 -13.83
CA HIS A 240 21.98 11.68 -12.90
C HIS A 240 20.98 10.60 -13.35
N PRO A 241 20.61 10.45 -14.64
CA PRO A 241 19.67 9.41 -15.05
C PRO A 241 20.15 7.98 -14.73
N VAL A 242 21.46 7.73 -14.78
CA VAL A 242 22.04 6.43 -14.41
C VAL A 242 22.05 6.26 -12.89
N GLY A 243 22.35 7.32 -12.13
CA GLY A 243 22.21 7.31 -10.68
C GLY A 243 20.78 7.01 -10.22
N ASP A 244 19.79 7.57 -10.91
CA ASP A 244 18.38 7.33 -10.61
C ASP A 244 17.99 5.86 -10.81
N GLN A 245 18.49 5.21 -11.86
CA GLN A 245 18.30 3.76 -12.07
C GLN A 245 18.92 2.94 -10.94
N VAL A 246 20.12 3.32 -10.47
CA VAL A 246 20.77 2.67 -9.32
C VAL A 246 19.93 2.82 -8.04
N LEU A 247 19.38 4.00 -7.78
CA LEU A 247 18.51 4.25 -6.62
C LEU A 247 17.21 3.44 -6.68
N GLN A 248 16.60 3.32 -7.85
CA GLN A 248 15.39 2.55 -8.08
C GLN A 248 15.61 1.04 -7.86
N ASP A 249 16.67 0.48 -8.43
CA ASP A 249 17.03 -0.92 -8.24
C ASP A 249 17.42 -1.20 -6.78
N LEU A 250 18.18 -0.31 -6.15
CA LEU A 250 18.51 -0.44 -4.72
C LEU A 250 17.23 -0.51 -3.88
N ALA A 251 16.28 0.39 -4.12
CA ALA A 251 15.02 0.41 -3.38
C ALA A 251 14.24 -0.92 -3.50
N GLU A 252 14.23 -1.53 -4.68
CA GLU A 252 13.60 -2.83 -4.91
C GLU A 252 14.34 -3.95 -4.17
N ARG A 253 15.68 -3.98 -4.21
CA ARG A 253 16.50 -4.95 -3.46
C ARG A 253 16.29 -4.83 -1.96
N LEU A 254 16.20 -3.61 -1.43
CA LEU A 254 15.91 -3.37 -0.02
C LEU A 254 14.50 -3.85 0.34
N ARG A 255 13.50 -3.55 -0.51
CA ARG A 255 12.11 -3.98 -0.33
C ARG A 255 12.00 -5.52 -0.28
N GLN A 256 12.69 -6.23 -1.17
CA GLN A 256 12.72 -7.71 -1.19
C GLN A 256 13.47 -8.30 0.02
N GLY A 257 14.46 -7.56 0.54
CA GLY A 257 15.24 -7.97 1.70
C GLY A 257 14.60 -7.64 3.07
N CYS A 258 13.49 -6.91 3.07
CA CYS A 258 12.75 -6.49 4.27
C CYS A 258 11.41 -7.23 4.41
N ARG A 259 10.90 -7.27 5.64
CA ARG A 259 9.59 -7.84 5.95
C ARG A 259 8.49 -6.79 5.79
N SER A 260 7.24 -7.23 5.72
CA SER A 260 6.09 -6.32 5.59
C SER A 260 5.90 -5.37 6.77
N GLU A 261 6.38 -5.75 7.95
CA GLU A 261 6.34 -4.95 9.17
C GLU A 261 7.50 -3.97 9.31
N ASP A 262 8.56 -4.12 8.51
CA ASP A 262 9.71 -3.22 8.53
C ASP A 262 9.32 -1.88 7.87
N VAL A 263 9.83 -0.78 8.40
CA VAL A 263 9.61 0.55 7.81
C VAL A 263 10.84 0.92 7.01
N LEU A 264 10.71 0.94 5.68
CA LEU A 264 11.78 1.30 4.75
C LEU A 264 11.53 2.70 4.17
N ALA A 265 12.46 3.62 4.41
CA ALA A 265 12.35 5.01 3.97
C ALA A 265 13.64 5.53 3.31
N ARG A 266 13.51 6.37 2.29
CA ARG A 266 14.59 7.20 1.74
C ARG A 266 14.55 8.57 2.43
N VAL A 267 15.64 8.93 3.09
CA VAL A 267 15.70 10.13 3.96
C VAL A 267 16.54 11.26 3.36
N GLY A 268 17.37 10.94 2.37
CA GLY A 268 18.24 11.88 1.67
C GLY A 268 18.47 11.45 0.21
N GLY A 269 19.46 12.06 -0.43
CA GLY A 269 19.78 11.79 -1.84
C GLY A 269 20.16 10.32 -2.09
N GLU A 270 21.05 9.78 -1.27
CA GLU A 270 21.55 8.40 -1.38
C GLU A 270 21.39 7.61 -0.07
N GLU A 271 20.60 8.15 0.85
CA GLU A 271 20.48 7.72 2.25
C GLU A 271 19.12 7.05 2.51
N PHE A 272 19.16 5.88 3.15
CA PHE A 272 17.99 5.07 3.47
C PHE A 272 17.99 4.70 4.96
N VAL A 273 16.81 4.66 5.56
CA VAL A 273 16.60 4.20 6.93
C VAL A 273 15.61 3.04 6.94
N ILE A 274 15.93 2.03 7.74
CA ILE A 274 15.08 0.86 7.94
C ILE A 274 14.80 0.71 9.44
N LEU A 275 13.54 0.81 9.86
CA LEU A 275 13.13 0.42 11.21
C LEU A 275 12.74 -1.06 11.20
N LEU A 276 13.26 -1.80 12.16
CA LEU A 276 13.04 -3.24 12.35
C LEU A 276 12.33 -3.47 13.68
N PRO A 277 10.99 -3.47 13.72
CA PRO A 277 10.23 -3.84 14.90
C PRO A 277 10.55 -5.26 15.34
N ASP A 278 10.39 -5.53 16.63
CA ASP A 278 10.59 -6.85 17.26
C ASP A 278 11.96 -7.49 16.92
N THR A 279 12.97 -6.66 16.67
CA THR A 279 14.29 -7.09 16.20
C THR A 279 15.38 -6.58 17.13
N ASN A 280 16.11 -7.49 17.77
CA ASN A 280 17.25 -7.15 18.60
C ASN A 280 18.51 -6.82 17.78
N LEU A 281 19.56 -6.31 18.43
CA LEU A 281 20.77 -5.81 17.77
C LEU A 281 21.48 -6.89 16.91
N ALA A 282 21.55 -8.13 17.40
CA ALA A 282 22.20 -9.22 16.68
C ALA A 282 21.39 -9.65 15.44
N GLN A 283 20.06 -9.69 15.56
CA GLN A 283 19.16 -9.94 14.44
C GLN A 283 19.25 -8.79 13.41
N ALA A 284 19.25 -7.54 13.86
CA ALA A 284 19.37 -6.36 13.00
C ALA A 284 20.68 -6.37 12.22
N ARG A 285 21.80 -6.72 12.88
CA ARG A 285 23.09 -6.90 12.21
C ARG A 285 23.04 -7.98 11.12
N ARG A 286 22.35 -9.11 11.37
CA ARG A 286 22.18 -10.16 10.33
C ARG A 286 21.37 -9.65 9.14
N VAL A 287 20.29 -8.90 9.39
CA VAL A 287 19.50 -8.26 8.32
C VAL A 287 20.38 -7.31 7.51
N ALA A 288 21.12 -6.43 8.18
CA ALA A 288 22.05 -5.49 7.54
C ALA A 288 23.11 -6.21 6.67
N GLN A 289 23.70 -7.29 7.19
CA GLN A 289 24.68 -8.09 6.45
C GLN A 289 24.06 -8.75 5.21
N ARG A 290 22.84 -9.29 5.33
CA ARG A 290 22.11 -9.86 4.20
C ARG A 290 21.83 -8.81 3.13
N LEU A 291 21.36 -7.63 3.52
CA LEU A 291 21.09 -6.52 2.58
C LEU A 291 22.37 -6.11 1.85
N ARG A 292 23.47 -5.92 2.58
CA ARG A 292 24.78 -5.59 1.99
C ARG A 292 25.20 -6.64 0.95
N LEU A 293 25.12 -7.92 1.30
CA LEU A 293 25.51 -9.00 0.39
C LEU A 293 24.59 -9.12 -0.82
N SER A 294 23.29 -8.86 -0.66
CA SER A 294 22.34 -8.80 -1.78
C SER A 294 22.69 -7.69 -2.77
N VAL A 295 23.03 -6.50 -2.26
CA VAL A 295 23.47 -5.36 -3.08
C VAL A 295 24.76 -5.70 -3.81
N LYS A 296 25.78 -6.20 -3.09
CA LYS A 296 27.09 -6.53 -3.66
C LYS A 296 27.06 -7.70 -4.64
N GLY A 297 26.19 -8.68 -4.42
CA GLY A 297 26.20 -9.95 -5.14
C GLY A 297 25.61 -9.90 -6.55
N THR A 298 24.94 -8.80 -6.93
CA THR A 298 24.31 -8.66 -8.25
C THR A 298 24.65 -7.29 -8.83
N PRO A 299 25.17 -7.18 -10.06
CA PRO A 299 25.39 -5.88 -10.70
C PRO A 299 24.08 -5.10 -10.89
N PHE A 300 24.16 -3.78 -10.91
CA PHE A 300 23.04 -2.88 -11.23
C PHE A 300 22.96 -2.73 -12.75
N ILE A 301 21.84 -3.14 -13.35
CA ILE A 301 21.67 -3.07 -14.80
C ILE A 301 21.18 -1.67 -15.17
N THR A 302 22.04 -0.89 -15.83
CA THR A 302 21.75 0.49 -16.21
C THR A 302 21.90 0.70 -17.72
N THR A 303 21.45 1.87 -18.21
CA THR A 303 21.67 2.28 -19.60
C THR A 303 23.15 2.49 -19.95
N ALA A 304 24.03 2.67 -18.96
CA ALA A 304 25.48 2.73 -19.16
C ALA A 304 26.16 1.35 -19.09
N GLY A 305 25.37 0.28 -18.94
CA GLY A 305 25.86 -1.09 -18.71
C GLY A 305 25.73 -1.55 -17.24
N PRO A 306 26.20 -2.77 -16.93
CA PRO A 306 26.21 -3.27 -15.57
C PRO A 306 27.20 -2.49 -14.68
N LEU A 307 26.75 -2.07 -13.50
CA LEU A 307 27.56 -1.35 -12.52
C LEU A 307 27.70 -2.13 -11.21
N ASP A 308 28.92 -2.26 -10.71
CA ASP A 308 29.18 -2.78 -9.37
C ASP A 308 29.08 -1.65 -8.34
N VAL A 309 28.06 -1.74 -7.50
CA VAL A 309 27.78 -0.73 -6.47
C VAL A 309 27.67 -1.41 -5.12
N THR A 310 28.27 -0.83 -4.09
CA THR A 310 28.22 -1.32 -2.72
C THR A 310 27.47 -0.36 -1.81
N VAL A 311 27.09 -0.84 -0.62
CA VAL A 311 26.45 -0.03 0.41
C VAL A 311 27.18 -0.19 1.74
N SER A 312 27.23 0.90 2.50
CA SER A 312 27.63 0.89 3.89
C SER A 312 26.40 0.99 4.78
N LEU A 313 26.41 0.31 5.93
CA LEU A 313 25.29 0.32 6.88
C LEU A 313 25.78 0.55 8.31
N GLY A 314 25.04 1.38 9.04
CA GLY A 314 25.11 1.52 10.49
C GLY A 314 23.89 0.91 11.16
N VAL A 315 24.08 0.22 12.28
CA VAL A 315 23.01 -0.49 13.00
C VAL A 315 22.92 0.01 14.43
N ALA A 316 21.73 0.37 14.91
CA ALA A 316 21.49 0.67 16.31
C ALA A 316 20.27 -0.07 16.84
N ARG A 317 20.26 -0.41 18.13
CA ARG A 317 19.07 -0.84 18.87
C ARG A 317 18.59 0.30 19.76
N LEU A 318 17.30 0.56 19.81
CA LEU A 318 16.67 1.53 20.71
C LEU A 318 17.02 1.22 22.17
N ARG A 319 17.48 2.23 22.90
CA ARG A 319 17.77 2.16 24.33
C ARG A 319 16.54 2.57 25.16
N PRO A 320 16.42 2.13 26.41
CA PRO A 320 15.33 2.57 27.29
C PRO A 320 15.30 4.10 27.41
N ARG A 321 14.10 4.70 27.30
CA ARG A 321 13.84 6.15 27.40
C ARG A 321 14.62 7.01 26.40
N GLU A 322 15.13 6.41 25.33
CA GLU A 322 15.86 7.15 24.29
C GLU A 322 14.89 7.86 23.34
N THR A 323 15.24 9.09 22.95
CA THR A 323 14.49 9.85 21.95
C THR A 323 14.75 9.31 20.55
N GLY A 324 13.78 9.49 19.64
CA GLY A 324 13.92 9.05 18.25
C GLY A 324 15.16 9.61 17.55
N ASP A 325 15.46 10.90 17.76
CA ASP A 325 16.63 11.52 17.15
C ASP A 325 17.94 10.94 17.69
N ALA A 326 18.06 10.71 19.00
CA ALA A 326 19.26 10.10 19.58
C ALA A 326 19.47 8.68 19.06
N PHE A 327 18.37 7.93 18.93
CA PHE A 327 18.38 6.58 18.38
C PHE A 327 18.86 6.55 16.92
N LEU A 328 18.30 7.39 16.05
CA LEU A 328 18.73 7.45 14.64
C LEU A 328 20.16 7.99 14.49
N ARG A 329 20.55 9.00 15.29
CA ARG A 329 21.93 9.52 15.29
C ARG A 329 22.97 8.45 15.60
N ARG A 330 22.68 7.49 16.48
CA ARG A 330 23.60 6.38 16.75
C ARG A 330 23.73 5.42 15.57
N ALA A 331 22.64 5.17 14.84
CA ALA A 331 22.70 4.37 13.62
C ALA A 331 23.53 5.09 12.54
N ASP A 332 23.31 6.39 12.37
CA ASP A 332 24.06 7.24 11.44
C ASP A 332 25.56 7.32 11.81
N GLN A 333 25.90 7.50 13.10
CA GLN A 333 27.28 7.48 13.55
C GLN A 333 27.97 6.13 13.26
N ALA A 334 27.26 5.01 13.40
CA ALA A 334 27.77 3.71 13.00
C ALA A 334 28.00 3.63 11.49
N LEU A 335 27.08 4.17 10.67
CA LEU A 335 27.24 4.26 9.22
C LEU A 335 28.47 5.10 8.84
N TYR A 336 28.68 6.22 9.52
CA TYR A 336 29.88 7.04 9.35
C TYR A 336 31.16 6.24 9.62
N LEU A 337 31.19 5.43 10.69
CA LEU A 337 32.30 4.51 10.97
C LEU A 337 32.49 3.48 9.85
N ALA A 338 31.40 2.95 9.28
CA ALA A 338 31.46 2.01 8.17
C ALA A 338 32.13 2.64 6.94
N LYS A 339 31.75 3.87 6.60
CA LYS A 339 32.36 4.64 5.50
C LYS A 339 33.84 4.91 5.76
N ARG A 340 34.21 5.30 6.98
CA ARG A 340 35.62 5.58 7.37
C ARG A 340 36.50 4.34 7.37
N ARG A 341 35.97 3.18 7.75
CA ARG A 341 36.72 1.92 7.84
C ARG A 341 36.87 1.20 6.50
N GLY A 342 36.50 1.84 5.39
CA GLY A 342 36.73 1.30 4.05
C GLY A 342 35.48 0.90 3.29
N ARG A 343 34.28 1.28 3.76
CA ARG A 343 33.01 1.04 3.06
C ARG A 343 32.66 -0.44 2.90
N ASP A 344 31.59 -0.76 2.16
CA ASP A 344 31.08 -2.13 1.92
C ASP A 344 30.98 -2.97 3.21
N ARG A 345 30.45 -2.36 4.27
CA ARG A 345 30.42 -2.98 5.60
C ARG A 345 29.27 -2.53 6.45
N VAL A 346 29.05 -3.34 7.48
CA VAL A 346 28.07 -3.11 8.53
C VAL A 346 28.82 -2.78 9.81
N GLU A 347 28.53 -1.63 10.39
CA GLU A 347 29.00 -1.24 11.72
C GLU A 347 27.83 -1.15 12.68
N VAL A 348 28.07 -1.42 13.96
CA VAL A 348 27.03 -1.45 14.99
C VAL A 348 27.32 -0.37 16.01
N SER A 349 26.31 0.41 16.38
CA SER A 349 26.42 1.46 17.38
C SER A 349 26.71 0.83 18.75
N GLY A 350 27.89 1.10 19.30
CA GLY A 350 28.31 0.62 20.62
C GLY A 350 28.81 -0.82 20.63
N ARG A 351 30.13 -0.97 20.56
CA ARG A 351 30.91 -1.68 21.57
C ARG A 351 31.84 -0.64 22.20
N HIS A 352 31.48 -0.16 23.39
CA HIS A 352 32.41 0.21 24.44
C HIS A 352 31.77 -0.24 25.74
#